data_AF-A0A1Y5F0V8-F1
#
_entry.id   AF-A0A1Y5F0V8-F1
#
_cell.length_a   1.000
_cell.length_b   1.000
_cell.length_c   1.000
_cell.angle_alpha   90.00
_cell.angle_beta   90.00
_cell.angle_gamma   90.00
#
_symmetry.space_group_name_H-M   'P 1'
#
loop_
_entity.id
_entity.type
_entity.pdbx_description
1 polymer ?
#
loop_
_entity_poly.entity_id
_entity_poly.type
_entity_poly.pdbx_seq_one_letter_code
_entity_poly.pdbx_strand_id
1 'polypeptide(L)'
;MPSTSQQHEDIWLDDFIRLMKQLSHDGRQPTPRVGTTAKELIYSENKLRLFRYEPLNVKQRKAPILIAYALVNRPYIADLEPKRSLVLRLLEQGYPVYLIDWGYPDSSDCFTSLN
;
A
#
# COMPACT_ATOMS: atom_id res chain seq x y z
N MET A 1 -48.37 36.75 -6.69
CA MET A 1 -48.61 35.30 -6.61
C MET A 1 -47.70 34.65 -7.64
N PRO A 2 -46.54 34.08 -7.27
CA PRO A 2 -45.65 33.45 -8.23
C PRO A 2 -46.27 32.13 -8.73
N SER A 3 -46.13 31.87 -10.02
CA SER A 3 -46.72 30.74 -10.73
C SER A 3 -46.06 29.40 -10.35
N THR A 4 -46.88 28.37 -10.13
CA THR A 4 -46.54 27.00 -9.69
C THR A 4 -45.43 26.31 -10.50
N SER A 5 -45.13 26.77 -11.72
CA SER A 5 -44.06 26.22 -12.57
C SER A 5 -42.65 26.59 -12.10
N GLN A 6 -42.46 27.75 -11.45
CA GLN A 6 -41.15 28.20 -10.99
C GLN A 6 -40.67 27.44 -9.74
N GLN A 7 -41.60 27.00 -8.89
CA GLN A 7 -41.28 26.24 -7.68
C GLN A 7 -40.71 24.85 -7.96
N HIS A 8 -41.08 24.24 -9.09
CA HIS A 8 -40.65 22.88 -9.44
C HIS A 8 -39.22 22.82 -10.01
N GLU A 9 -38.78 23.89 -10.69
CA GLU A 9 -37.40 24.01 -11.19
C GLU A 9 -36.42 24.34 -10.06
N ASP A 10 -36.85 25.13 -9.07
CA ASP A 10 -36.04 25.48 -7.89
C ASP A 10 -35.72 24.25 -7.03
N ILE A 11 -36.69 23.32 -6.86
CA ILE A 11 -36.49 22.07 -6.11
C ILE A 11 -35.43 21.19 -6.79
N TRP A 12 -35.47 21.07 -8.11
CA TRP A 12 -34.50 20.27 -8.85
C TRP A 12 -33.08 20.84 -8.74
N LEU A 13 -32.96 22.18 -8.80
CA LEU A 13 -31.68 22.86 -8.67
C LEU A 13 -31.11 22.71 -7.26
N ASP A 14 -31.94 22.82 -6.23
CA ASP A 14 -31.53 22.64 -4.83
C ASP A 14 -31.10 21.20 -4.54
N ASP A 15 -31.81 20.21 -5.07
CA ASP A 15 -31.44 18.79 -4.94
C ASP A 15 -30.15 18.48 -5.70
N PHE A 16 -29.97 19.04 -6.89
CA PHE A 16 -28.74 18.91 -7.66
C PHE A 16 -27.55 19.54 -6.94
N ILE A 17 -27.72 20.72 -6.34
CA ILE A 17 -26.69 21.38 -5.53
C ILE A 17 -26.36 20.58 -4.27
N ARG A 18 -27.36 19.96 -3.61
CA ARG A 18 -27.16 19.08 -2.45
C ARG A 18 -26.38 17.82 -2.82
N LEU A 19 -26.75 17.17 -3.92
CA LEU A 19 -26.05 16.00 -4.47
C LEU A 19 -24.60 16.35 -4.83
N MET A 20 -24.38 17.46 -5.52
CA MET A 20 -23.04 17.90 -5.87
C MET A 20 -22.22 18.25 -4.63
N LYS A 21 -22.79 18.82 -3.56
CA LYS A 21 -22.09 19.02 -2.28
C LYS A 21 -21.74 17.71 -1.56
N GLN A 22 -22.55 16.66 -1.69
CA GLN A 22 -22.25 15.32 -1.18
C GLN A 22 -21.17 14.61 -2.00
N LEU A 23 -21.17 14.77 -3.33
CA LEU A 23 -20.13 14.21 -4.21
C LEU A 23 -18.82 15.01 -4.15
N SER A 24 -18.91 16.31 -3.86
CA SER A 24 -17.76 17.21 -3.64
C SER A 24 -17.19 17.11 -2.23
N HIS A 25 -17.86 16.39 -1.31
CA HIS A 25 -17.14 15.85 -0.17
C HIS A 25 -16.09 14.91 -0.75
N ASP A 26 -14.85 15.39 -0.74
CA ASP A 26 -13.64 14.63 -1.03
C ASP A 26 -13.51 13.55 0.05
N GLY A 27 -14.41 12.57 0.01
CA GLY A 27 -14.33 11.30 0.71
C GLY A 27 -13.26 10.42 0.08
N ARG A 28 -12.19 11.03 -0.48
CA ARG A 28 -10.92 10.34 -0.64
C ARG A 28 -10.52 9.89 0.75
N GLN A 29 -10.86 8.65 1.04
CA GLN A 29 -10.25 7.91 2.13
C GLN A 29 -8.74 8.15 1.98
N PRO A 30 -8.05 8.66 3.01
CA PRO A 30 -6.61 8.82 2.93
C PRO A 30 -6.03 7.49 2.48
N THR A 31 -5.11 7.53 1.51
CA THR A 31 -4.48 6.31 1.00
C THR A 31 -4.02 5.48 2.19
N PRO A 32 -4.51 4.24 2.37
CA PRO A 32 -4.20 3.45 3.55
C PRO A 32 -2.68 3.35 3.66
N ARG A 33 -2.14 3.63 4.85
CA ARG A 33 -0.71 3.49 5.09
C ARG A 33 -0.37 2.00 5.03
N VAL A 34 0.20 1.59 3.90
CA VAL A 34 0.69 0.22 3.67
C VAL A 34 2.18 0.11 3.97
N GLY A 35 2.64 -1.09 4.30
CA GLY A 35 4.06 -1.37 4.50
C GLY A 35 4.65 -0.76 5.77
N THR A 36 3.84 -0.58 6.82
CA THR A 36 4.22 0.13 8.04
C THR A 36 4.97 -0.71 9.06
N THR A 37 5.18 -2.02 8.80
CA THR A 37 5.92 -2.87 9.73
C THR A 37 7.39 -2.44 9.77
N ALA A 38 7.91 -2.22 10.97
CA ALA A 38 9.27 -1.70 11.17
C ALA A 38 10.32 -2.63 10.54
N LYS A 39 11.22 -2.05 9.75
CA LYS A 39 12.23 -2.78 8.99
C LYS A 39 13.45 -1.92 8.72
N GLU A 40 14.57 -2.59 8.59
CA GLU A 40 15.89 -2.03 8.29
C GLU A 40 16.33 -2.47 6.89
N LEU A 41 16.93 -1.55 6.12
CA LEU A 41 17.60 -1.89 4.87
C LEU A 41 18.98 -2.47 5.20
N ILE A 42 19.19 -3.75 4.90
CA ILE A 42 20.44 -4.46 5.26
C ILE A 42 21.37 -4.71 4.08
N TYR A 43 20.86 -4.59 2.86
CA TYR A 43 21.65 -4.74 1.64
C TYR A 43 20.97 -4.02 0.47
N SER A 44 21.77 -3.50 -0.45
CA SER A 44 21.29 -2.91 -1.69
C SER A 44 22.30 -3.08 -2.81
N GLU A 45 21.81 -3.37 -4.02
CA GLU A 45 22.62 -3.45 -5.24
C GLU A 45 21.81 -2.93 -6.42
N ASN A 46 22.32 -1.93 -7.12
CA ASN A 46 21.56 -1.21 -8.15
C ASN A 46 20.18 -0.76 -7.61
N LYS A 47 19.10 -1.34 -8.13
CA LYS A 47 17.71 -1.06 -7.72
C LYS A 47 17.19 -2.05 -6.67
N LEU A 48 17.88 -3.17 -6.48
CA LEU A 48 17.53 -4.18 -5.49
C LEU A 48 17.82 -3.67 -4.08
N ARG A 49 16.87 -3.92 -3.19
CA ARG A 49 16.94 -3.64 -1.75
C ARG A 49 16.49 -4.86 -0.98
N LEU A 50 17.26 -5.25 0.02
CA LEU A 50 16.90 -6.32 0.96
C LEU A 50 16.60 -5.69 2.32
N PHE A 51 15.36 -5.89 2.77
CA PHE A 51 14.92 -5.44 4.08
C PHE A 51 14.91 -6.61 5.07
N ARG A 52 15.30 -6.32 6.31
CA ARG A 52 15.09 -7.18 7.47
C ARG A 52 14.04 -6.54 8.37
N TYR A 53 12.99 -7.28 8.70
CA TYR A 53 11.98 -6.77 9.63
C TYR A 53 12.46 -6.87 11.08
N GLU A 54 12.04 -5.91 11.90
CA GLU A 54 12.38 -5.90 13.32
C GLU A 54 11.68 -7.07 14.05
N PRO A 55 12.39 -7.85 14.87
CA PRO A 55 11.80 -8.96 15.59
C PRO A 55 10.86 -8.45 16.69
N LEU A 56 9.72 -9.12 16.85
CA LEU A 56 8.81 -8.87 17.97
C LEU A 56 9.31 -9.57 19.25
N ASN A 57 8.80 -9.14 20.40
CA ASN A 57 9.09 -9.75 21.71
C ASN A 57 8.37 -11.11 21.87
N VAL A 58 8.80 -12.10 21.09
CA VAL A 58 8.31 -13.49 21.08
C VAL A 58 9.48 -14.46 20.96
N LYS A 59 9.26 -15.74 21.26
CA LYS A 59 10.29 -16.78 21.10
C LYS A 59 10.69 -16.92 19.63
N GLN A 60 11.93 -16.56 19.32
CA GLN A 60 12.46 -16.57 17.96
C GLN A 60 12.79 -17.98 17.47
N ARG A 61 12.51 -18.22 16.19
CA ARG A 61 12.89 -19.42 15.44
C ARG A 61 14.27 -19.21 14.80
N LYS A 62 15.00 -20.31 14.60
CA LYS A 62 16.35 -20.28 14.02
C LYS A 62 16.34 -20.09 12.50
N ALA A 63 15.36 -20.68 11.81
CA ALA A 63 15.27 -20.64 10.36
C ALA A 63 14.57 -19.35 9.90
N PRO A 64 15.21 -18.50 9.07
CA PRO A 64 14.60 -17.28 8.54
C PRO A 64 13.66 -17.57 7.37
N ILE A 65 12.76 -16.63 7.09
CA ILE A 65 11.93 -16.61 5.89
C ILE A 65 12.38 -15.45 5.00
N LEU A 66 12.65 -15.76 3.73
CA LEU A 66 12.95 -14.78 2.69
C LEU A 66 11.76 -14.66 1.74
N ILE A 67 11.18 -13.47 1.65
CA ILE A 67 10.10 -13.15 0.72
C ILE A 67 10.72 -12.57 -0.55
N ALA A 68 10.77 -13.39 -1.60
CA ALA A 68 11.09 -12.98 -2.96
C ALA A 68 9.77 -12.75 -3.71
N TYR A 69 9.31 -11.51 -3.76
CA TYR A 69 8.04 -11.18 -4.41
C TYR A 69 8.19 -10.99 -5.92
N ALA A 70 7.08 -11.00 -6.65
CA ALA A 70 7.08 -10.85 -8.10
C ALA A 70 7.61 -9.48 -8.55
N LEU A 71 8.33 -9.45 -9.68
CA LEU A 71 8.92 -8.23 -10.27
C LEU A 71 7.88 -7.19 -10.73
N VAL A 72 6.64 -7.62 -10.96
CA VAL A 72 5.59 -6.76 -11.54
C VAL A 72 4.84 -5.98 -10.47
N ASN A 73 4.72 -6.53 -9.26
CA ASN A 73 3.90 -5.94 -8.19
C ASN A 73 4.77 -5.38 -7.07
N ARG A 74 4.27 -4.31 -6.42
CA ARG A 74 4.95 -3.72 -5.27
C ARG A 74 4.99 -4.73 -4.11
N PRO A 75 6.12 -4.86 -3.40
CA PRO A 75 6.27 -5.81 -2.30
C PRO A 75 5.38 -5.51 -1.09
N TYR A 76 4.81 -4.30 -0.98
CA TYR A 76 3.85 -3.96 0.10
C TYR A 76 2.61 -4.85 0.11
N ILE A 77 2.33 -5.65 -0.93
CA ILE A 77 1.24 -6.62 -0.91
C ILE A 77 1.45 -7.69 0.19
N ALA A 78 2.71 -8.00 0.52
CA ALA A 78 3.01 -8.88 1.65
C ALA A 78 2.79 -8.20 3.03
N ASP A 79 2.69 -6.86 3.05
CA ASP A 79 2.62 -6.03 4.24
C ASP A 79 1.61 -4.88 4.04
N LEU A 80 0.33 -5.23 3.85
CA LEU A 80 -0.73 -4.26 3.54
C LEU A 80 -1.12 -3.43 4.77
N GLU A 81 -2.16 -3.85 5.49
CA GLU A 81 -2.55 -3.25 6.77
C GLU A 81 -2.17 -4.22 7.89
N PRO A 82 -2.01 -3.78 9.15
CA PRO A 82 -1.66 -4.66 10.26
C PRO A 82 -2.53 -5.92 10.35
N LYS A 83 -3.85 -5.81 10.10
CA LYS A 83 -4.77 -6.96 10.12
C LYS A 83 -4.61 -7.94 8.94
N ARG A 84 -3.99 -7.48 7.85
CA ARG A 84 -3.81 -8.18 6.57
C ARG A 84 -2.33 -8.36 6.16
N SER A 85 -1.40 -8.12 7.08
CA SER A 85 0.03 -8.25 6.82
C SER A 85 0.46 -9.70 7.03
N LEU A 86 0.94 -10.33 5.96
CA LEU A 86 1.56 -11.66 6.05
C LEU A 86 2.86 -11.57 6.86
N VAL A 87 3.63 -10.50 6.63
CA VAL A 87 4.88 -10.24 7.35
C VAL A 87 4.63 -10.20 8.86
N LEU A 88 3.65 -9.41 9.31
CA LEU A 88 3.35 -9.29 10.74
C LEU A 88 3.00 -10.65 11.36
N ARG A 89 2.17 -11.46 10.68
CA ARG A 89 1.81 -12.80 11.16
C ARG A 89 3.00 -13.74 11.28
N LEU A 90 3.97 -13.64 10.37
CA LEU A 90 5.20 -14.43 10.44
C LEU A 90 6.10 -13.99 11.61
N LEU A 91 6.19 -12.68 11.86
CA LEU A 91 6.91 -12.14 13.02
C LEU A 91 6.26 -12.55 14.34
N GLU A 92 4.92 -12.53 14.43
CA GLU A 92 4.16 -13.01 15.60
C GLU A 92 4.41 -14.49 15.88
N GLN A 93 4.64 -15.30 14.85
CA GLN A 93 5.03 -16.71 14.96
C GLN A 93 6.51 -16.93 15.30
N GLY A 94 7.28 -15.84 15.44
CA GLY A 94 8.70 -15.83 15.81
C GLY A 94 9.65 -16.11 14.65
N TYR A 95 9.23 -16.03 13.39
CA TYR A 95 10.16 -16.16 12.27
C TYR A 95 10.93 -14.85 12.05
N PRO A 96 12.26 -14.89 11.87
CA PRO A 96 12.98 -13.79 11.25
C PRO A 96 12.53 -13.62 9.80
N VAL A 97 12.07 -12.43 9.41
CA VAL A 97 11.52 -12.17 8.07
C VAL A 97 12.41 -11.19 7.31
N TYR A 98 12.70 -11.55 6.06
CA TYR A 98 13.43 -10.74 5.08
C TYR A 98 12.57 -10.54 3.84
N LEU A 99 12.71 -9.40 3.17
CA LEU A 99 11.96 -9.09 1.95
C LEU A 99 12.89 -8.47 0.90
N ILE A 100 12.84 -9.01 -0.32
CA ILE A 100 13.49 -8.44 -1.49
C ILE A 100 12.53 -7.47 -2.17
N ASP A 101 12.97 -6.23 -2.34
CA ASP A 101 12.39 -5.24 -3.23
C ASP A 101 13.33 -5.10 -4.44
N TRP A 102 12.88 -5.56 -5.60
CA TRP A 102 13.68 -5.52 -6.83
C TRP A 102 13.83 -4.11 -7.41
N GLY A 103 13.05 -3.15 -6.92
CA GLY A 103 12.94 -1.84 -7.54
C GLY A 103 12.17 -1.88 -8.86
N TYR A 104 12.31 -0.82 -9.64
CA TYR A 104 11.58 -0.65 -10.90
C TYR A 104 12.56 -0.49 -12.05
N PRO A 105 12.34 -1.20 -13.18
CA PRO A 105 13.18 -0.97 -14.33
C PRO A 105 13.04 0.48 -14.81
N ASP A 106 14.15 1.09 -15.19
CA ASP A 106 14.19 2.39 -15.86
C ASP A 106 15.07 2.32 -17.11
N SER A 107 15.24 3.46 -17.79
CA SER A 107 16.02 3.54 -19.03
C SER A 107 17.48 3.11 -18.87
N SER A 108 18.03 3.10 -17.66
CA SER A 108 19.40 2.61 -17.43
C SER A 108 19.53 1.09 -17.53
N ASP A 109 18.42 0.33 -17.47
CA ASP A 109 18.44 -1.13 -17.57
C ASP A 109 18.42 -1.66 -19.01
N CYS A 110 18.34 -0.79 -20.01
CA CYS A 110 18.22 -1.19 -21.42
C CYS A 110 19.43 -1.96 -21.98
N PHE A 111 20.58 -1.92 -21.30
CA PHE A 111 21.81 -2.57 -21.73
C PHE A 111 22.29 -3.67 -20.78
N THR A 112 21.44 -4.08 -19.82
CA THR A 112 21.80 -5.12 -18.85
C THR A 112 21.79 -6.49 -19.53
N SER A 113 22.96 -7.05 -19.78
CA SER A 113 23.13 -8.43 -20.20
C SER A 113 23.08 -9.39 -19.01
N LEU A 114 22.52 -10.58 -19.22
CA LEU A 114 22.72 -11.71 -18.32
C LEU A 114 24.14 -12.21 -18.54
N ASN A 115 25.05 -11.85 -17.63
CA ASN A 115 26.45 -12.32 -17.67
C ASN A 115 26.58 -13.75 -17.14
#